data_AF-A0A364L4B5-F1
#
_entry.id   AF-A0A364L4B5-F1
#
_cell.length_a   1.000
_cell.length_b   1.000
_cell.length_c   1.000
_cell.angle_alpha   90.00
_cell.angle_beta   90.00
_cell.angle_gamma   90.00
#
_symmetry.space_group_name_H-M   'P 1'
#
loop_
_entity.id
_entity.type
_entity.pdbx_description
1 polymer ?
#
loop_
_entity_poly.entity_id
_entity_poly.type
_entity_poly.pdbx_seq_one_letter_code
_entity_poly.pdbx_strand_id
1 'polypeptide(L)'
;MQFKSTALMALVTLTTASPITKRTTDTVTDSWPVSGFSVGCSPAACVYKFAVTRAAGPYNPGFNTTCEGNDYTSDWQSCGDSSVSAKIVPKTSPFWEVDVMHTYDTVNKEGWAQALANATVEDTVSNFIVTIYQTESVE
;
A
#
# COMPACT_ATOMS: atom_id res chain seq x y z
N MET A 1 -32.99 43.53 -54.40
CA MET A 1 -33.26 42.41 -53.48
C MET A 1 -31.99 41.59 -53.33
N GLN A 2 -31.61 41.25 -52.09
CA GLN A 2 -30.65 40.20 -51.67
C GLN A 2 -29.14 40.49 -51.87
N PHE A 3 -28.21 40.19 -50.95
CA PHE A 3 -28.22 39.83 -49.52
C PHE A 3 -26.84 40.24 -48.95
N LYS A 4 -26.78 40.74 -47.71
CA LYS A 4 -25.53 40.90 -46.94
C LYS A 4 -25.06 39.51 -46.47
N SER A 5 -23.76 39.25 -46.44
CA SER A 5 -23.19 38.19 -45.57
C SER A 5 -21.75 38.49 -45.14
N THR A 6 -21.63 38.73 -43.84
CA THR A 6 -20.42 38.85 -43.02
C THR A 6 -19.85 37.45 -42.76
N ALA A 7 -18.54 37.24 -42.92
CA ALA A 7 -17.89 36.00 -42.50
C ALA A 7 -16.89 36.29 -41.38
N LEU A 8 -17.21 35.82 -40.16
CA LEU A 8 -16.31 35.76 -39.01
C LEU A 8 -15.28 34.64 -39.23
N MET A 9 -13.99 34.93 -39.04
CA MET A 9 -12.98 33.87 -38.83
C MET A 9 -12.97 33.50 -37.35
N ALA A 10 -13.44 32.29 -37.04
CA ALA A 10 -13.40 31.72 -35.69
C ALA A 10 -12.04 31.04 -35.43
N LEU A 11 -11.51 31.27 -34.23
CA LEU A 11 -10.30 30.64 -33.68
C LEU A 11 -10.51 29.13 -33.50
N VAL A 12 -9.51 28.33 -33.85
CA VAL A 12 -9.41 26.92 -33.44
C VAL A 12 -8.17 26.78 -32.55
N THR A 13 -8.37 26.79 -31.24
CA THR A 13 -7.36 26.35 -30.27
C THR A 13 -7.39 24.83 -30.20
N LEU A 14 -6.30 24.16 -30.56
CA LEU A 14 -6.16 22.72 -30.33
C LEU A 14 -5.90 22.51 -28.83
N THR A 15 -6.92 22.08 -28.10
CA THR A 15 -6.74 21.51 -26.76
C THR A 15 -6.29 20.06 -26.92
N THR A 16 -4.99 19.80 -26.74
CA THR A 16 -4.48 18.44 -26.55
C THR A 16 -4.95 17.93 -25.19
N ALA A 17 -6.05 17.17 -25.17
CA ALA A 17 -6.42 16.40 -23.98
C ALA A 17 -5.48 15.19 -23.89
N SER A 18 -4.59 15.19 -22.90
CA SER A 18 -3.79 14.01 -22.58
C SER A 18 -4.73 12.89 -22.11
N PRO A 19 -4.59 11.65 -22.60
CA PRO A 19 -5.33 10.54 -22.04
C PRO A 19 -4.91 10.40 -20.56
N ILE A 20 -5.88 10.57 -19.66
CA ILE A 20 -5.77 10.08 -18.30
C ILE A 20 -5.70 8.56 -18.43
N THR A 21 -4.49 8.02 -18.38
CA THR A 21 -4.29 6.59 -18.15
C THR A 21 -4.90 6.27 -16.80
N LYS A 22 -6.16 5.84 -16.80
CA LYS A 22 -6.71 5.05 -15.68
C LYS A 22 -5.87 3.78 -15.64
N ARG A 23 -4.88 3.75 -14.76
CA ARG A 23 -4.11 2.54 -14.48
C ARG A 23 -5.06 1.58 -13.76
N THR A 24 -5.55 0.63 -14.56
CA THR A 24 -5.78 -0.78 -14.28
C THR A 24 -5.94 -1.18 -12.82
N THR A 25 -7.16 -1.59 -12.47
CA THR A 25 -7.58 -2.56 -11.44
C THR A 25 -6.53 -2.95 -10.40
N ASP A 26 -6.75 -2.58 -9.12
CA ASP A 26 -6.07 -3.14 -7.96
C ASP A 26 -5.96 -4.66 -8.12
N THR A 27 -4.75 -5.16 -8.38
CA THR A 27 -4.55 -6.60 -8.51
C THR A 27 -4.55 -7.18 -7.10
N VAL A 28 -5.11 -8.37 -6.90
CA VAL A 28 -5.17 -9.05 -5.58
C VAL A 28 -3.78 -9.18 -4.91
N THR A 29 -2.71 -9.04 -5.70
CA THR A 29 -1.31 -9.00 -5.23
C THR A 29 -0.91 -7.71 -4.50
N ASP A 30 -1.66 -6.63 -4.68
CA ASP A 30 -1.40 -5.28 -4.13
C ASP A 30 -2.17 -5.03 -2.82
N SER A 31 -3.13 -5.90 -2.50
CA SER A 31 -3.96 -5.84 -1.31
C SER A 31 -3.66 -7.03 -0.41
N TRP A 32 -3.20 -6.79 0.82
CA TRP A 32 -2.83 -7.85 1.76
C TRP A 32 -3.83 -7.89 2.90
N PRO A 33 -4.65 -8.96 3.00
CA PRO A 33 -5.57 -9.12 4.11
C PRO A 33 -4.83 -9.24 5.43
N VAL A 34 -5.25 -8.43 6.39
CA VAL A 34 -4.85 -8.46 7.79
C VAL A 34 -6.01 -9.01 8.62
N SER A 35 -5.70 -9.89 9.58
CA SER A 35 -6.68 -10.48 10.49
C SER A 35 -6.15 -10.57 11.92
N GLY A 36 -7.06 -10.57 12.88
CA GLY A 36 -6.72 -10.65 14.30
C GLY A 36 -5.89 -9.48 14.80
N PHE A 37 -6.03 -8.29 14.20
CA PHE A 37 -5.35 -7.09 14.68
C PHE A 37 -5.79 -6.74 16.09
N SER A 38 -4.80 -6.46 16.92
CA SER A 38 -4.96 -5.98 18.27
C SER A 38 -3.81 -5.07 18.61
N VAL A 39 -4.11 -4.00 19.34
CA VAL A 39 -3.12 -3.06 19.86
C VAL A 39 -3.46 -2.73 21.31
N GLY A 40 -2.44 -2.75 22.16
CA GLY A 40 -2.57 -2.45 23.59
C GLY A 40 -1.48 -1.48 24.02
N CYS A 41 -1.87 -0.31 24.53
CA CYS A 41 -0.95 0.75 24.89
C CYS A 41 -0.73 0.86 26.40
N SER A 42 0.52 1.02 26.79
CA SER A 42 0.96 1.45 28.10
C SER A 42 1.57 2.86 28.00
N PRO A 43 1.86 3.55 29.12
CA PRO A 43 2.57 4.83 29.07
C PRO A 43 3.96 4.77 28.40
N ALA A 44 4.56 3.57 28.26
CA ALA A 44 5.88 3.40 27.67
C ALA A 44 5.84 3.09 26.16
N ALA A 45 4.89 2.26 25.72
CA ALA A 45 4.76 1.80 24.35
C ALA A 45 3.40 1.12 24.10
N CYS A 46 3.01 1.06 22.83
CA CYS A 46 1.94 0.23 22.29
C CYS A 46 2.51 -1.07 21.72
N VAL A 47 1.92 -2.20 22.13
CA VAL A 47 2.22 -3.53 21.61
C VAL A 47 1.14 -3.91 20.60
N TYR A 48 1.53 -4.49 19.47
CA TYR A 48 0.60 -4.94 18.44
C TYR A 48 0.79 -6.42 18.10
N LYS A 49 -0.28 -7.02 17.59
CA LYS A 49 -0.29 -8.38 17.03
C LYS A 49 -1.32 -8.49 15.91
N PHE A 50 -0.94 -9.12 14.80
CA PHE A 50 -1.86 -9.46 13.70
C PHE A 50 -1.28 -10.55 12.81
N ALA A 51 -2.13 -11.20 12.01
CA ALA A 51 -1.72 -12.04 10.89
C ALA A 51 -1.93 -11.31 9.56
N VAL A 52 -1.00 -11.47 8.63
CA VAL A 52 -1.07 -10.86 7.29
C VAL A 52 -0.75 -11.90 6.23
N THR A 53 -1.50 -11.84 5.13
CA THR A 53 -1.36 -12.80 4.03
C THR A 53 -1.26 -12.10 2.69
N ARG A 54 -0.56 -12.77 1.78
CA ARG A 54 -0.46 -12.37 0.38
C ARG A 54 -0.44 -13.62 -0.49
N ALA A 55 -1.30 -13.66 -1.50
CA ALA A 55 -1.25 -14.72 -2.50
C ALA A 55 0.01 -14.62 -3.36
N ALA A 56 0.60 -15.76 -3.73
CA ALA A 56 1.72 -15.79 -4.66
C ALA A 56 1.29 -15.25 -6.04
N GLY A 57 2.13 -14.41 -6.64
CA GLY A 57 1.95 -13.89 -7.99
C GLY A 57 3.02 -14.43 -8.93
N PRO A 58 2.93 -14.12 -10.25
CA PRO A 58 3.89 -14.59 -11.24
C PRO A 58 5.34 -14.14 -11.00
N TYR A 59 5.53 -13.04 -10.27
CA TYR A 59 6.84 -12.39 -10.08
C TYR A 59 7.23 -12.17 -8.62
N ASN A 60 6.37 -12.59 -7.69
CA ASN A 60 6.55 -12.30 -6.28
C ASN A 60 5.95 -13.39 -5.38
N PRO A 61 6.73 -13.91 -4.42
CA PRO A 61 6.32 -15.02 -3.57
C PRO A 61 5.17 -14.61 -2.65
N GLY A 62 4.26 -15.55 -2.41
CA GLY A 62 3.21 -15.37 -1.41
C GLY A 62 3.77 -15.57 -0.01
N PHE A 63 3.08 -15.02 0.98
CA PHE A 63 3.40 -15.21 2.39
C PHE A 63 2.13 -15.34 3.23
N ASN A 64 2.26 -15.98 4.38
CA ASN A 64 1.24 -16.03 5.41
C ASN A 64 1.97 -16.06 6.75
N THR A 65 1.88 -14.97 7.51
CA THR A 65 2.69 -14.81 8.71
C THR A 65 1.98 -14.02 9.79
N THR A 66 2.47 -14.19 11.02
CA THR A 66 2.05 -13.41 12.18
C THR A 66 3.12 -12.37 12.49
N CYS A 67 2.70 -11.13 12.69
CA CYS A 67 3.53 -10.02 13.08
C CYS A 67 3.19 -9.63 14.54
N GLU A 68 4.21 -9.54 15.37
CA GLU A 68 4.12 -9.10 16.77
C GLU A 68 5.23 -8.10 17.02
N GLY A 69 4.91 -6.99 17.70
CA GLY A 69 5.92 -5.98 17.96
C GLY A 69 5.43 -4.84 18.84
N ASN A 70 6.19 -3.75 18.88
CA ASN A 70 5.85 -2.55 19.63
C ASN A 70 6.38 -1.28 18.94
N ASP A 71 5.87 -0.12 19.35
CA ASP A 71 6.27 1.18 18.79
C ASP A 71 7.43 1.87 19.53
N TYR A 72 8.07 1.21 20.52
CA TYR A 72 9.10 1.83 21.36
C TYR A 72 10.29 2.38 20.56
N THR A 73 10.74 1.67 19.53
CA THR A 73 11.86 2.10 18.68
C THR A 73 11.42 2.69 17.35
N SER A 74 10.13 2.62 17.00
CA SER A 74 9.59 2.94 15.66
C SER A 74 10.23 2.17 14.48
N ASP A 75 11.08 1.17 14.76
CA ASP A 75 11.75 0.36 13.76
C ASP A 75 10.83 -0.72 13.20
N TRP A 76 11.18 -1.20 12.00
CA TRP A 76 10.61 -2.40 11.43
C TRP A 76 10.97 -3.62 12.28
N GLN A 77 9.96 -4.38 12.68
CA GLN A 77 10.14 -5.63 13.41
C GLN A 77 9.82 -6.81 12.49
N SER A 78 10.70 -7.80 12.45
CA SER A 78 10.50 -9.00 11.63
C SER A 78 9.29 -9.78 12.14
N CYS A 79 8.44 -10.21 11.21
CA CYS A 79 7.32 -11.11 11.50
C CYS A 79 7.82 -12.56 11.61
N GLY A 80 6.91 -13.52 11.83
CA GLY A 80 7.27 -14.94 11.86
C GLY A 80 7.88 -15.47 10.56
N ASP A 81 7.66 -14.76 9.45
CA ASP A 81 8.36 -14.95 8.18
C ASP A 81 9.39 -13.83 8.06
N SER A 82 10.67 -14.19 7.95
CA SER A 82 11.78 -13.22 7.93
C SER A 82 11.79 -12.33 6.69
N SER A 83 11.07 -12.70 5.62
CA SER A 83 10.86 -11.86 4.45
C SER A 83 9.87 -10.72 4.70
N VAL A 84 9.12 -10.77 5.79
CA VAL A 84 8.09 -9.79 6.15
C VAL A 84 8.47 -9.07 7.43
N SER A 85 8.29 -7.75 7.43
CA SER A 85 8.44 -6.91 8.62
C SER A 85 7.25 -6.00 8.77
N ALA A 86 6.96 -5.59 10.00
CA ALA A 86 5.86 -4.70 10.31
C ALA A 86 6.27 -3.63 11.32
N LYS A 87 5.48 -2.56 11.37
CA LYS A 87 5.47 -1.59 12.46
C LYS A 87 4.09 -0.93 12.55
N ILE A 88 3.84 -0.25 13.66
CA ILE A 88 2.69 0.63 13.80
C ILE A 88 3.16 2.04 14.07
N VAL A 89 2.38 3.02 13.63
CA VAL A 89 2.58 4.43 13.94
C VAL A 89 1.30 4.96 14.59
N PRO A 90 1.34 5.36 15.88
CA PRO A 90 0.20 6.00 16.52
C PRO A 90 -0.23 7.25 15.75
N LYS A 91 -1.54 7.39 15.51
CA LYS A 91 -2.16 8.61 14.97
C LYS A 91 -3.03 9.26 16.04
N THR A 92 -3.85 10.24 15.67
CA THR A 92 -4.86 10.79 16.58
C THR A 92 -5.75 9.66 17.07
N SER A 93 -5.92 9.52 18.39
CA SER A 93 -6.74 8.45 18.98
C SER A 93 -8.17 8.45 18.37
N PRO A 94 -8.74 7.26 18.06
CA PRO A 94 -8.24 5.90 18.30
C PRO A 94 -7.65 5.25 17.03
N PHE A 95 -6.79 5.95 16.28
CA PHE A 95 -6.25 5.45 15.02
C PHE A 95 -4.77 5.06 15.09
N TRP A 96 -4.41 4.00 14.36
CA TRP A 96 -3.05 3.58 14.10
C TRP A 96 -2.84 3.39 12.60
N GLU A 97 -1.67 3.75 12.12
CA GLU A 97 -1.20 3.31 10.82
C GLU A 97 -0.43 2.01 11.01
N VAL A 98 -0.80 0.99 10.25
CA VAL A 98 -0.14 -0.32 10.24
C VAL A 98 0.63 -0.42 8.94
N ASP A 99 1.94 -0.50 9.04
CA ASP A 99 2.83 -0.64 7.90
C ASP A 99 3.35 -2.09 7.83
N VAL A 100 3.35 -2.66 6.63
CA VAL A 100 3.88 -3.99 6.33
C VAL A 100 4.85 -3.88 5.16
N MET A 101 6.01 -4.50 5.30
CA MET A 101 7.05 -4.56 4.28
C MET A 101 7.32 -6.02 3.93
N HIS A 102 7.41 -6.34 2.64
CA HIS A 102 7.77 -7.67 2.15
C HIS A 102 8.97 -7.56 1.20
N THR A 103 10.05 -8.25 1.56
CA THR A 103 11.32 -8.30 0.83
C THR A 103 11.49 -9.65 0.17
N TYR A 104 11.73 -9.69 -1.14
CA TYR A 104 11.82 -10.94 -1.89
C TYR A 104 12.79 -10.85 -3.07
N ASP A 105 13.38 -11.98 -3.44
CA ASP A 105 14.22 -12.09 -4.63
C ASP A 105 13.36 -12.03 -5.89
N THR A 106 13.83 -11.28 -6.90
CA THR A 106 13.11 -11.16 -8.16
C THR A 106 13.37 -12.37 -9.04
N VAL A 107 12.32 -13.12 -9.38
CA VAL A 107 12.43 -14.44 -10.06
C VAL A 107 13.11 -14.40 -11.43
N ASN A 108 13.17 -13.22 -12.08
CA ASN A 108 13.65 -13.04 -13.46
C ASN A 108 14.79 -12.01 -13.60
N LYS A 109 15.33 -11.51 -12.48
CA LYS A 109 16.45 -10.56 -12.46
C LYS A 109 17.39 -10.92 -11.30
N GLU A 110 18.70 -10.74 -11.47
CA GLU A 110 19.63 -10.84 -10.35
C GLU A 110 19.40 -9.63 -9.43
N GLY A 111 18.51 -9.77 -8.44
CA GLY A 111 18.08 -8.63 -7.66
C GLY A 111 17.03 -8.97 -6.61
N TRP A 112 16.71 -7.97 -5.80
CA TRP A 112 15.69 -8.05 -4.77
C TRP A 112 14.70 -6.90 -4.92
N ALA A 113 13.48 -7.12 -4.46
CA ALA A 113 12.43 -6.13 -4.39
C ALA A 113 11.87 -6.02 -2.97
N GLN A 114 11.39 -4.83 -2.63
CA GLN A 114 10.67 -4.51 -1.42
C GLN A 114 9.32 -3.91 -1.78
N ALA A 115 8.24 -4.49 -1.28
CA ALA A 115 6.91 -3.91 -1.35
C ALA A 115 6.53 -3.36 0.02
N LEU A 116 6.08 -2.11 0.07
CA LEU A 116 5.57 -1.46 1.27
C LEU A 116 4.07 -1.22 1.13
N ALA A 117 3.32 -1.68 2.12
CA ALA A 117 1.87 -1.55 2.19
C ALA A 117 1.44 -0.95 3.53
N ASN A 118 0.34 -0.20 3.53
CA ASN A 118 -0.19 0.35 4.76
C ASN A 118 -1.73 0.45 4.78
N ALA A 119 -2.26 0.70 5.97
CA ALA A 119 -3.62 1.13 6.21
C ALA A 119 -3.69 1.93 7.52
N THR A 120 -4.66 2.85 7.60
CA THR A 120 -5.07 3.44 8.87
C THR A 120 -6.28 2.70 9.41
N VAL A 121 -6.22 2.28 10.68
CA VAL A 121 -7.21 1.40 11.32
C VAL A 121 -7.52 1.87 12.74
N GLU A 122 -8.76 1.65 13.18
CA GLU A 122 -9.18 1.86 14.57
C GLU A 122 -8.84 0.65 15.44
N ASP A 123 -8.58 0.83 16.75
CA ASP A 123 -8.26 -0.28 17.68
C ASP A 123 -9.33 -1.37 17.75
N THR A 124 -10.59 -1.02 17.50
CA THR A 124 -11.71 -1.96 17.52
C THR A 124 -11.80 -2.84 16.28
N VAL A 125 -11.07 -2.52 15.20
CA VAL A 125 -11.13 -3.23 13.92
C VAL A 125 -10.06 -4.30 13.87
N SER A 126 -10.49 -5.57 13.92
CA SER A 126 -9.58 -6.72 13.91
C SER A 126 -9.21 -7.24 12.51
N ASN A 127 -9.95 -6.84 11.46
CA ASN A 127 -9.72 -7.31 10.09
C ASN A 127 -9.81 -6.13 9.12
N PHE A 128 -8.81 -6.00 8.25
CA PHE A 128 -8.72 -4.93 7.25
C PHE A 128 -7.75 -5.35 6.14
N ILE A 129 -7.48 -4.44 5.20
CA ILE A 129 -6.56 -4.66 4.09
C ILE A 129 -5.51 -3.56 4.14
N VAL A 130 -4.22 -3.95 4.11
CA VAL A 130 -3.15 -3.01 3.78
C VAL A 130 -2.92 -3.01 2.28
N THR A 131 -2.67 -1.84 1.69
CA THR A 131 -2.50 -1.68 0.25
C THR A 131 -1.08 -1.23 -0.05
N ILE A 132 -0.44 -1.85 -1.04
CA ILE A 132 0.89 -1.45 -1.51
C ILE A 132 0.84 0.00 -1.97
N TYR A 133 1.68 0.85 -1.39
CA TYR A 133 1.84 2.24 -1.79
C TYR A 133 3.20 2.50 -2.45
N GLN A 134 4.17 1.60 -2.26
CA GLN A 134 5.50 1.73 -2.81
C GLN A 134 6.10 0.35 -3.12
N THR A 135 6.86 0.27 -4.22
CA THR A 135 7.68 -0.89 -4.53
C THR A 135 9.05 -0.40 -4.98
N GLU A 136 10.09 -0.94 -4.37
CA GLU A 136 11.48 -0.67 -4.68
C GLU A 136 12.12 -1.95 -5.22
N SER A 137 12.99 -1.83 -6.21
CA SER A 137 13.71 -2.98 -6.77
C SER A 137 15.12 -2.57 -7.14
N VAL A 138 16.08 -3.43 -6.83
CA VAL A 138 17.46 -3.31 -7.31
C VAL A 138 17.67 -4.38 -8.36
N GLU A 139 18.16 -3.96 -9.53
CA GLU A 139 18.51 -4.80 -10.69
C GLU A 139 20.02 -4.91 -10.89
#